data_AF-A0AAD9DKS8-F1
#
_entry.id   AF-A0AAD9DKS8-F1
#
_cell.length_a   1.000
_cell.length_b   1.000
_cell.length_c   1.000
_cell.angle_alpha   90.00
_cell.angle_beta   90.00
_cell.angle_gamma   90.00
#
_symmetry.space_group_name_H-M   'P 1'
#
loop_
_entity.id
_entity.type
_entity.pdbx_description
1 polymer ?
#
loop_
_entity_poly.entity_id
_entity_poly.type
_entity_poly.pdbx_seq_one_letter_code
_entity_poly.pdbx_strand_id
1 'polypeptide(L)'
;MFHRGTSYLSVGQRDDDSAAPSSSPSSNGSFLRGIGCLILISCILFLITPAPNNTHHNGAKVPEHLSPHRRIVDPRERTRKLPVRVQSLLAQSQIVGDHLQEVKDGSKTVEEAIHLSTNKQGSGIGSSAHIGAGALSRNVKSAPMTLNEILAFLNSFVKKLTASNVKNKHATFHGIWSAYHDLVAKHLYPWDQEYLRRMPPRRQDGSIYLSVVSFRDEFCVETLKDAFNKAKNPDNLFIGLVQQNCEDEKCRRGSNVGRIQTAIIYFVAHLWEDTLQ
;
A
#
# COMPACT_ATOMS: atom_id res chain seq x y z
N MET A 1 43.70 18.35 18.98
CA MET A 1 43.54 19.46 18.03
C MET A 1 43.42 18.83 16.66
N PHE A 2 42.19 18.53 16.21
CA PHE A 2 41.96 17.78 14.97
C PHE A 2 41.23 18.68 13.97
N HIS A 3 41.89 18.93 12.84
CA HIS A 3 41.34 19.64 11.70
C HIS A 3 40.16 18.85 11.10
N ARG A 4 38.98 19.47 11.08
CA ARG A 4 37.86 19.03 10.25
C ARG A 4 38.18 19.40 8.79
N GLY A 5 38.55 18.40 7.99
CA GLY A 5 38.51 18.51 6.54
C GLY A 5 37.09 18.28 6.05
N THR A 6 36.45 19.33 5.52
CA THR A 6 35.23 19.21 4.70
C THR A 6 35.65 19.00 3.25
N SER A 7 35.67 17.76 2.80
CA SER A 7 35.79 17.44 1.37
C SER A 7 34.41 17.50 0.74
N TYR A 8 34.19 18.53 -0.08
CA TYR A 8 33.05 18.60 -0.98
C TYR A 8 33.28 17.66 -2.16
N LEU A 9 32.27 16.83 -2.46
CA LEU A 9 32.18 16.10 -3.72
C LEU A 9 32.06 17.11 -4.87
N SER A 10 33.18 17.38 -5.54
CA SER A 10 33.23 18.09 -6.81
C SER A 10 32.75 17.14 -7.92
N VAL A 11 31.53 17.37 -8.41
CA VAL A 11 31.02 16.75 -9.64
C VAL A 11 31.74 17.40 -10.82
N GLY A 12 32.53 16.59 -11.53
CA GLY A 12 33.34 17.01 -12.67
C GLY A 12 32.50 17.65 -13.78
N GLN A 13 32.90 18.88 -14.09
CA GLN A 13 32.55 19.64 -15.27
C GLN A 13 33.09 18.91 -16.50
N ARG A 14 32.20 18.57 -17.44
CA ARG A 14 32.56 17.94 -18.71
C ARG A 14 32.77 19.06 -19.71
N ASP A 15 34.00 19.21 -20.18
CA ASP A 15 34.38 20.14 -21.22
C ASP A 15 33.73 19.74 -22.56
N ASP A 16 33.09 20.73 -23.16
CA ASP A 16 32.64 20.75 -24.56
C ASP A 16 33.85 20.96 -25.48
N ASP A 17 33.98 20.15 -26.54
CA ASP A 17 34.61 20.58 -27.79
C ASP A 17 34.21 19.71 -29.01
N SER A 18 33.28 20.26 -29.78
CA SER A 18 33.34 20.57 -31.24
C SER A 18 33.54 19.50 -32.36
N ALA A 19 32.60 19.58 -33.33
CA ALA A 19 32.63 19.22 -34.78
C ALA A 19 32.25 17.75 -35.19
N ALA A 20 31.44 17.41 -36.20
CA ALA A 20 30.79 18.09 -37.35
C ALA A 20 29.54 17.28 -37.84
N PRO A 21 28.76 17.71 -38.86
CA PRO A 21 27.33 17.37 -39.01
C PRO A 21 27.04 16.17 -39.93
N SER A 22 26.00 15.41 -39.59
CA SER A 22 25.31 14.51 -40.53
C SER A 22 23.81 14.81 -40.56
N SER A 23 23.31 14.96 -41.78
CA SER A 23 21.97 15.38 -42.14
C SER A 23 20.96 14.23 -42.16
N SER A 24 19.69 14.58 -41.88
CA SER A 24 18.39 13.92 -42.19
C SER A 24 17.72 13.10 -41.08
N PRO A 25 16.37 12.90 -41.12
CA PRO A 25 15.30 13.72 -41.68
C PRO A 25 14.29 14.19 -40.61
N SER A 26 13.57 15.26 -40.95
CA SER A 26 12.49 15.84 -40.15
C SER A 26 11.40 14.81 -39.81
N SER A 27 11.15 14.59 -38.52
CA SER A 27 9.91 13.95 -38.06
C SER A 27 9.09 14.96 -37.26
N ASN A 28 7.83 15.05 -37.64
CA ASN A 28 6.83 15.99 -37.14
C ASN A 28 6.56 15.80 -35.64
N GLY A 29 7.20 16.60 -34.79
CA GLY A 29 7.06 16.56 -33.32
C GLY A 29 6.13 17.63 -32.73
N SER A 30 5.32 18.32 -33.52
CA SER A 30 4.62 19.53 -33.08
C SER A 30 3.21 19.30 -32.51
N PHE A 31 2.63 18.09 -32.61
CA PHE A 31 1.23 17.86 -32.20
C PHE A 31 1.06 17.47 -30.72
N LEU A 32 2.13 17.01 -30.05
CA LEU A 32 2.07 16.55 -28.65
C LEU A 32 2.32 17.64 -27.60
N ARG A 33 2.78 18.83 -28.00
CA ARG A 33 2.93 19.98 -27.07
C ARG A 33 1.61 20.71 -26.78
N GLY A 34 0.58 20.55 -27.62
CA GLY A 34 -0.71 21.24 -27.47
C GLY A 34 -1.67 20.61 -26.46
N ILE A 35 -1.56 19.29 -26.21
CA ILE A 35 -2.51 18.57 -25.33
C ILE A 35 -2.11 18.70 -23.84
N GLY A 36 -0.83 18.92 -23.56
CA GLY A 36 -0.33 19.14 -22.19
C GLY A 36 -0.87 20.42 -21.53
N CYS A 37 -1.20 21.46 -22.31
CA CYS A 37 -1.74 22.72 -21.77
C CYS A 37 -3.24 22.67 -21.44
N LEU A 38 -4.03 21.79 -22.09
CA LEU A 38 -5.48 21.73 -21.85
C LEU A 38 -5.85 20.93 -20.59
N ILE A 39 -5.01 19.98 -20.18
CA ILE A 39 -5.20 19.25 -18.91
C ILE A 39 -4.87 20.15 -17.70
N LEU A 40 -3.88 21.04 -17.84
CA LEU A 40 -3.49 22.01 -16.82
C LEU A 40 -4.59 23.05 -16.52
N ILE A 41 -5.36 23.48 -17.52
CA ILE A 41 -6.44 24.48 -17.32
C ILE A 41 -7.67 23.86 -16.62
N SER A 42 -7.95 22.57 -16.81
CA SER A 42 -9.11 21.93 -16.17
C SER A 42 -8.92 21.66 -14.67
N CYS A 43 -7.68 21.45 -14.21
CA CYS A 43 -7.38 21.22 -12.79
C CYS A 43 -7.35 22.51 -11.96
N ILE A 44 -7.07 23.66 -12.58
CA ILE A 44 -7.06 24.96 -11.89
C ILE A 44 -8.49 25.43 -11.56
N LEU A 45 -9.50 25.07 -12.37
CA LEU A 45 -10.90 25.48 -12.13
C LEU A 45 -11.58 24.72 -10.98
N PHE A 46 -11.03 23.59 -10.52
CA PHE A 46 -11.59 22.82 -9.40
C PHE A 46 -11.04 23.20 -8.02
N LEU A 47 -10.00 24.04 -7.95
CA LEU A 47 -9.38 24.48 -6.69
C LEU A 47 -9.75 25.93 -6.27
N ILE A 48 -10.57 26.63 -7.05
CA ILE A 48 -10.97 28.04 -6.80
C ILE A 48 -12.48 28.17 -6.50
N THR A 49 -13.21 27.09 -6.23
CA THR A 49 -14.57 27.24 -5.67
C THR A 49 -14.46 27.47 -4.16
N PRO A 50 -14.75 28.69 -3.65
CA PRO A 50 -14.74 28.93 -2.22
C PRO A 50 -15.79 28.03 -1.56
N ALA A 51 -15.41 27.40 -0.45
CA ALA A 51 -16.32 26.63 0.37
C ALA A 51 -17.49 27.53 0.81
N PRO A 52 -18.75 27.07 0.70
CA PRO A 52 -19.89 27.83 1.21
C PRO A 52 -19.78 27.95 2.73
N ASN A 53 -19.69 29.19 3.22
CA ASN A 53 -19.79 29.53 4.63
C ASN A 53 -21.17 29.10 5.16
N ASN A 54 -21.23 27.95 5.82
CA ASN A 54 -22.39 27.57 6.62
C ASN A 54 -22.32 28.25 7.99
N THR A 55 -22.89 29.45 8.03
CA THR A 55 -23.22 30.17 9.26
C THR A 55 -24.50 29.59 9.89
N HIS A 56 -24.43 29.40 11.22
CA HIS A 56 -25.55 29.28 12.19
C HIS A 56 -26.51 28.08 12.08
N HIS A 57 -26.54 27.25 13.13
CA HIS A 57 -27.68 27.24 14.08
C HIS A 57 -27.40 26.49 15.39
N ASN A 58 -27.60 27.24 16.48
CA ASN A 58 -28.28 26.92 17.74
C ASN A 58 -27.80 25.77 18.63
N GLY A 59 -27.37 26.19 19.82
CA GLY A 59 -27.07 25.34 20.96
C GLY A 59 -28.22 24.43 21.36
N ALA A 60 -27.93 23.14 21.41
CA ALA A 60 -28.72 22.16 22.11
C ALA A 60 -28.20 22.05 23.56
N LYS A 61 -29.09 22.29 24.52
CA LYS A 61 -28.84 22.02 25.95
C LYS A 61 -28.60 20.53 26.14
N VAL A 62 -27.50 20.20 26.80
CA VAL A 62 -27.16 18.85 27.26
C VAL A 62 -28.07 18.48 28.43
N PRO A 63 -28.93 17.44 28.33
CA PRO A 63 -29.58 16.88 29.49
C PRO A 63 -28.58 15.97 30.19
N GLU A 64 -28.14 16.41 31.36
CA GLU A 64 -27.40 15.63 32.33
C GLU A 64 -28.37 14.60 32.96
N HIS A 65 -28.47 13.42 32.36
CA HIS A 65 -29.19 12.30 32.95
C HIS A 65 -28.22 11.13 33.14
N LEU A 66 -27.70 11.02 34.36
CA LEU A 66 -27.01 9.84 34.86
C LEU A 66 -27.94 8.63 34.69
N SER A 67 -27.51 7.66 33.90
CA SER A 67 -28.21 6.39 33.70
C SER A 67 -27.68 5.35 34.70
N PRO A 68 -28.48 4.90 35.68
CA PRO A 68 -28.14 3.77 36.51
C PRO A 68 -28.45 2.48 35.75
N HIS A 69 -27.58 1.47 35.92
CA HIS A 69 -27.62 0.15 35.31
C HIS A 69 -27.14 0.05 33.86
N ARG A 70 -25.81 0.04 33.73
CA ARG A 70 -25.13 -0.67 32.65
C ARG A 70 -25.43 -2.17 32.81
N ARG A 71 -26.50 -2.68 32.18
CA ARG A 71 -26.72 -4.12 32.02
C ARG A 71 -25.43 -4.71 31.45
N ILE A 72 -24.84 -5.66 32.18
CA ILE A 72 -23.75 -6.48 31.67
C ILE A 72 -24.39 -7.34 30.57
N VAL A 73 -24.33 -6.84 29.34
CA VAL A 73 -24.74 -7.58 28.15
C VAL A 73 -23.78 -8.76 28.03
N ASP A 74 -24.33 -9.98 27.99
CA ASP A 74 -23.54 -11.19 27.79
C ASP A 74 -22.64 -10.98 26.56
N PRO A 75 -21.30 -11.13 26.68
CA PRO A 75 -20.38 -11.01 25.56
C PRO A 75 -20.79 -11.83 24.33
N ARG A 76 -21.50 -12.94 24.56
CA ARG A 76 -22.02 -13.83 23.50
C ARG A 76 -23.17 -13.22 22.69
N GLU A 77 -23.91 -12.25 23.21
CA GLU A 77 -24.95 -11.56 22.44
C GLU A 77 -24.37 -10.59 21.41
N ARG A 78 -23.21 -9.98 21.70
CA ARG A 78 -22.55 -9.08 20.75
C ARG A 78 -22.01 -9.82 19.52
N THR A 79 -21.54 -11.06 19.71
CA THR A 79 -20.92 -11.83 18.63
C THR A 79 -21.95 -12.42 17.65
N ARG A 80 -23.20 -12.64 18.09
CA ARG A 80 -24.29 -13.17 17.23
C ARG A 80 -24.68 -12.26 16.06
N LYS A 81 -24.44 -10.95 16.17
CA LYS A 81 -24.74 -9.98 15.09
C LYS A 81 -23.61 -9.81 14.09
N LEU A 82 -22.46 -10.44 14.30
CA LEU A 82 -21.34 -10.30 13.40
C LEU A 82 -21.52 -11.18 12.16
N PRO A 83 -20.99 -10.79 10.99
CA PRO A 83 -20.94 -11.68 9.82
C PRO A 83 -20.28 -13.01 10.17
N VAL A 84 -20.78 -14.12 9.60
CA VAL A 84 -20.33 -15.50 9.89
C VAL A 84 -18.79 -15.64 9.82
N ARG A 85 -18.16 -14.97 8.84
CA ARG A 85 -16.69 -14.95 8.69
C ARG A 85 -15.98 -14.38 9.91
N VAL A 86 -16.50 -13.29 10.49
CA VAL A 86 -15.91 -12.64 11.67
C VAL A 86 -16.14 -13.50 12.91
N GLN A 87 -17.31 -14.15 13.03
CA GLN A 87 -17.57 -15.10 14.12
C GLN A 87 -16.58 -16.27 14.09
N SER A 88 -16.29 -16.81 12.90
CA SER A 88 -15.30 -17.89 12.73
C SER A 88 -13.88 -17.45 13.11
N LEU A 89 -13.46 -16.24 12.71
CA LEU A 89 -12.15 -15.69 13.10
C LEU A 89 -12.03 -15.45 14.60
N LEU A 90 -13.10 -14.94 15.25
CA LEU A 90 -13.12 -14.76 16.69
C LEU A 90 -13.02 -16.10 17.44
N ALA A 91 -13.77 -17.11 17.00
CA ALA A 91 -13.68 -18.45 17.57
C ALA A 91 -12.27 -19.05 17.42
N GLN A 92 -11.65 -18.91 16.24
CA GLN A 92 -10.26 -19.34 16.03
C GLN A 92 -9.29 -18.57 16.94
N SER A 93 -9.44 -17.25 17.06
CA SER A 93 -8.57 -16.44 17.93
C SER A 93 -8.70 -16.82 19.41
N GLN A 94 -9.89 -17.23 19.85
CA GLN A 94 -10.11 -17.67 21.22
C GLN A 94 -9.44 -19.02 21.49
N ILE A 95 -9.52 -19.96 20.55
CA ILE A 95 -8.81 -21.23 20.61
C ILE A 95 -7.29 -21.00 20.69
N VAL A 96 -6.75 -20.11 19.86
CA VAL A 96 -5.32 -19.77 19.91
C VAL A 96 -4.96 -19.08 21.23
N GLY A 97 -5.85 -18.26 21.78
CA GLY A 97 -5.70 -17.65 23.10
C GLY A 97 -5.60 -18.68 24.23
N ASP A 98 -6.46 -19.70 24.21
CA ASP A 98 -6.46 -20.78 25.21
C ASP A 98 -5.17 -21.63 25.15
N HIS A 99 -4.55 -21.72 23.97
CA HIS A 99 -3.28 -22.43 23.74
C HIS A 99 -2.06 -21.51 23.67
N LEU A 100 -2.19 -20.22 23.98
CA LEU A 100 -1.15 -19.22 23.72
C LEU A 100 0.16 -19.52 24.44
N GLN A 101 0.09 -20.06 25.66
CA GLN A 101 1.29 -20.41 26.43
C GLN A 101 2.03 -21.59 25.79
N GLU A 102 1.30 -22.62 25.36
CA GLU A 102 1.88 -23.79 24.67
C GLU A 102 2.54 -23.40 23.33
N VAL A 103 1.96 -22.41 22.63
CA VAL A 103 2.52 -21.85 21.39
C VAL A 103 3.78 -21.04 21.68
N LYS A 104 3.78 -20.22 22.75
CA LYS A 104 4.97 -19.45 23.17
C LYS A 104 6.13 -20.35 23.56
N ASP A 105 5.83 -21.46 24.22
CA ASP A 105 6.82 -22.42 24.68
C ASP A 105 7.28 -23.37 23.56
N GLY A 106 6.74 -23.22 22.34
CA GLY A 106 7.08 -24.03 21.17
C GLY A 106 6.59 -25.48 21.24
N SER A 107 5.81 -25.83 22.27
CA SER A 107 5.27 -27.17 22.48
C SER A 107 4.16 -27.54 21.50
N LYS A 108 3.47 -26.54 20.95
CA LYS A 108 2.46 -26.68 19.89
C LYS A 108 2.57 -25.57 18.86
N THR A 109 2.26 -25.91 17.64
CA THR A 109 2.03 -24.94 16.57
C THR A 109 0.62 -24.35 16.64
N VAL A 110 0.41 -23.18 16.02
CA VAL A 110 -0.90 -22.53 15.94
C VAL A 110 -1.90 -23.43 15.20
N GLU A 111 -1.43 -24.12 14.17
CA GLU A 111 -2.19 -25.06 13.36
C GLU A 111 -2.67 -26.26 14.19
N GLU A 112 -1.79 -26.83 15.01
CA GLU A 112 -2.14 -27.93 15.91
C GLU A 112 -3.19 -27.51 16.95
N ALA A 113 -3.09 -26.30 17.50
CA ALA A 113 -4.09 -25.77 18.44
C ALA A 113 -5.49 -25.65 17.80
N ILE A 114 -5.55 -25.20 16.54
CA ILE A 114 -6.81 -25.09 15.78
C ILE A 114 -7.38 -26.48 15.48
N HIS A 115 -6.55 -27.44 15.07
CA HIS A 115 -6.99 -28.81 14.74
C HIS A 115 -7.39 -29.65 15.96
N LEU A 116 -6.74 -29.48 17.11
CA LEU A 116 -7.10 -30.19 18.35
C LEU A 116 -8.52 -29.84 18.83
N SER A 117 -8.93 -28.58 18.63
CA SER A 117 -10.26 -28.12 19.01
C SER A 117 -11.36 -28.73 18.15
N THR A 118 -11.08 -29.00 16.86
CA THR A 118 -12.05 -29.67 15.98
C THR A 118 -12.28 -31.14 16.33
N ASN A 119 -11.33 -31.81 16.99
CA ASN A 119 -11.46 -33.22 17.36
C ASN A 119 -12.13 -33.46 18.72
N LYS A 120 -12.16 -32.47 19.63
CA LYS A 120 -12.78 -32.64 20.97
C LYS A 120 -14.30 -32.51 20.99
N GLN A 121 -14.92 -31.95 19.96
CA GLN A 121 -16.38 -31.87 19.83
C GLN A 121 -16.92 -33.01 18.96
N GLY A 122 -16.74 -34.24 19.44
CA GLY A 122 -17.47 -35.40 18.94
C GLY A 122 -18.93 -35.35 19.39
N SER A 123 -19.79 -34.70 18.60
CA SER A 123 -21.24 -34.89 18.50
C SER A 123 -21.76 -33.73 17.66
N GLY A 124 -21.97 -33.89 16.36
CA GLY A 124 -23.21 -34.45 15.87
C GLY A 124 -24.12 -33.31 15.39
N ILE A 125 -24.55 -33.39 14.12
CA ILE A 125 -25.61 -32.61 13.50
C ILE A 125 -25.17 -31.26 12.89
N GLY A 126 -25.16 -31.22 11.55
CA GLY A 126 -25.20 -29.97 10.79
C GLY A 126 -24.09 -29.78 9.77
N SER A 127 -23.88 -30.77 8.90
CA SER A 127 -22.99 -30.68 7.74
C SER A 127 -23.46 -29.59 6.77
N SER A 128 -23.06 -28.33 7.02
CA SER A 128 -22.89 -27.34 5.96
C SER A 128 -21.49 -27.54 5.37
N ALA A 129 -21.36 -28.66 4.67
CA ALA A 129 -20.23 -28.96 3.81
C ALA A 129 -20.27 -28.05 2.58
N HIS A 130 -19.93 -26.77 2.73
CA HIS A 130 -19.49 -25.96 1.60
C HIS A 130 -18.80 -24.70 2.10
N ILE A 131 -17.62 -24.42 1.56
CA ILE A 131 -16.73 -23.28 1.85
C ILE A 131 -15.63 -23.60 2.88
N GLY A 132 -14.54 -24.19 2.38
CA GLY A 132 -13.23 -23.57 2.65
C GLY A 132 -12.09 -24.43 3.17
N ALA A 133 -12.30 -25.69 3.56
CA ALA A 133 -11.23 -26.50 4.16
C ALA A 133 -10.64 -27.58 3.23
N GLY A 134 -11.27 -27.87 2.09
CA GLY A 134 -10.87 -28.95 1.17
C GLY A 134 -10.08 -28.51 -0.07
N ALA A 135 -9.71 -27.24 -0.18
CA ALA A 135 -8.94 -26.70 -1.30
C ALA A 135 -7.57 -26.17 -0.86
N LEU A 136 -6.85 -26.95 -0.03
CA LEU A 136 -5.41 -27.14 -0.25
C LEU A 136 -5.23 -27.90 -1.57
N SER A 137 -5.81 -27.32 -2.63
CA SER A 137 -5.67 -27.68 -4.01
C SER A 137 -4.19 -27.65 -4.25
N ARG A 138 -3.64 -28.83 -4.54
CA ARG A 138 -2.30 -29.11 -5.06
C ARG A 138 -1.58 -27.80 -5.34
N ASN A 139 -0.67 -27.44 -4.43
CA ASN A 139 0.31 -26.39 -4.62
C ASN A 139 1.13 -26.72 -5.87
N VAL A 140 0.54 -26.55 -7.05
CA VAL A 140 1.28 -26.21 -8.24
C VAL A 140 1.89 -24.87 -7.84
N LYS A 141 3.15 -24.93 -7.41
CA LYS A 141 3.97 -23.75 -7.15
C LYS A 141 4.06 -23.05 -8.49
N SER A 142 3.08 -22.20 -8.79
CA SER A 142 3.16 -21.29 -9.92
C SER A 142 4.50 -20.59 -9.80
N ALA A 143 5.28 -20.56 -10.89
CA ALA A 143 6.57 -19.90 -10.89
C ALA A 143 6.43 -18.47 -10.34
N PRO A 144 7.43 -17.90 -9.64
CA PRO A 144 7.36 -16.52 -9.17
C PRO A 144 6.93 -15.55 -10.27
N MET A 145 6.18 -14.51 -9.90
CA MET A 145 5.67 -13.54 -10.88
C MET A 145 6.84 -12.84 -11.57
N THR A 146 6.89 -12.83 -12.90
CA THR A 146 8.00 -12.13 -13.56
C THR A 146 7.84 -10.61 -13.41
N LEU A 147 8.95 -9.88 -13.45
CA LEU A 147 8.94 -8.42 -13.43
C LEU A 147 8.02 -7.83 -14.51
N ASN A 148 8.05 -8.42 -15.71
CA ASN A 148 7.20 -8.02 -16.83
C ASN A 148 5.70 -8.25 -16.54
N GLU A 149 5.32 -9.35 -15.88
CA GLU A 149 3.93 -9.58 -15.45
C GLU A 149 3.47 -8.50 -14.46
N ILE A 150 4.31 -8.18 -13.46
CA ILE A 150 4.03 -7.14 -12.47
C ILE A 150 3.85 -5.79 -13.16
N LEU A 151 4.81 -5.40 -14.00
CA LEU A 151 4.76 -4.14 -14.76
C LEU A 151 3.55 -4.06 -15.68
N ALA A 152 3.23 -5.15 -16.40
CA ALA A 152 2.08 -5.20 -17.29
C ALA A 152 0.77 -5.02 -16.51
N PHE A 153 0.63 -5.69 -15.36
CA PHE A 153 -0.53 -5.54 -14.50
C PHE A 153 -0.65 -4.11 -13.97
N LEU A 154 0.40 -3.56 -13.37
CA LEU A 154 0.38 -2.21 -12.78
C LEU A 154 0.06 -1.14 -13.82
N ASN A 155 0.66 -1.21 -15.00
CA ASN A 155 0.35 -0.30 -16.10
C ASN A 155 -1.11 -0.42 -16.55
N SER A 156 -1.65 -1.64 -16.64
CA SER A 156 -3.06 -1.87 -16.95
C SER A 156 -3.99 -1.30 -15.88
N PHE A 157 -3.65 -1.53 -14.60
CA PHE A 157 -4.41 -1.02 -13.46
C PHE A 157 -4.44 0.51 -13.43
N VAL A 158 -3.29 1.16 -13.63
CA VAL A 158 -3.18 2.63 -13.69
C VAL A 158 -4.00 3.21 -14.84
N LYS A 159 -3.97 2.59 -16.03
CA LYS A 159 -4.83 3.00 -17.15
C LYS A 159 -6.32 2.94 -16.79
N LYS A 160 -6.76 1.86 -16.11
CA LYS A 160 -8.14 1.72 -15.64
C LYS A 160 -8.49 2.76 -14.58
N LEU A 161 -7.59 3.01 -13.64
CA LEU A 161 -7.76 4.03 -12.60
C LEU A 161 -7.92 5.43 -13.22
N THR A 162 -7.04 5.79 -14.16
CA THR A 162 -7.13 7.07 -14.89
C THR A 162 -8.44 7.19 -15.66
N ALA A 163 -8.87 6.13 -16.36
CA ALA A 163 -10.15 6.12 -17.06
C ALA A 163 -11.34 6.28 -16.08
N SER A 164 -11.29 5.62 -14.92
CA SER A 164 -12.30 5.75 -13.86
C SER A 164 -12.35 7.19 -13.31
N ASN A 165 -11.19 7.81 -13.08
CA ASN A 165 -11.12 9.19 -12.60
C ASN A 165 -11.69 10.18 -13.63
N VAL A 166 -11.38 10.01 -14.92
CA VAL A 166 -11.94 10.84 -16.00
C VAL A 166 -13.46 10.68 -16.07
N LYS A 167 -13.98 9.45 -15.95
CA LYS A 167 -15.43 9.17 -15.93
C LYS A 167 -16.13 9.82 -14.73
N ASN A 168 -15.46 9.85 -13.58
CA ASN A 168 -16.03 10.35 -12.32
C ASN A 168 -15.56 11.77 -11.95
N LYS A 169 -15.03 12.55 -12.91
CA LYS A 169 -14.48 13.90 -12.66
C LYS A 169 -15.49 14.91 -12.08
N HIS A 170 -16.78 14.67 -12.24
CA HIS A 170 -17.87 15.51 -11.72
C HIS A 170 -18.64 14.83 -10.59
N ALA A 171 -18.19 13.66 -10.12
CA ALA A 171 -18.82 12.97 -9.01
C ALA A 171 -18.52 13.69 -7.69
N THR A 172 -19.38 13.47 -6.70
CA THR A 172 -19.10 13.87 -5.31
C THR A 172 -17.89 13.09 -4.78
N PHE A 173 -17.31 13.56 -3.67
CA PHE A 173 -16.23 12.85 -2.99
C PHE A 173 -16.57 11.37 -2.72
N HIS A 174 -17.78 11.09 -2.24
CA HIS A 174 -18.25 9.71 -2.03
C HIS A 174 -18.31 8.90 -3.32
N GLY A 175 -18.74 9.51 -4.44
CA GLY A 175 -18.75 8.85 -5.74
C GLY A 175 -17.35 8.51 -6.25
N ILE A 176 -16.39 9.43 -6.10
CA ILE A 176 -14.99 9.20 -6.46
C ILE A 176 -14.39 8.08 -5.60
N TRP A 177 -14.61 8.13 -4.28
CA TRP A 177 -14.14 7.10 -3.36
C TRP A 177 -14.73 5.72 -3.67
N SER A 178 -16.05 5.64 -3.90
CA SER A 178 -16.71 4.38 -4.26
C SER A 178 -16.14 3.82 -5.56
N ALA A 179 -15.99 4.65 -6.59
CA ALA A 179 -15.43 4.22 -7.87
C ALA A 179 -13.98 3.71 -7.75
N TYR A 180 -13.15 4.37 -6.92
CA TYR A 180 -11.80 3.90 -6.61
C TYR A 180 -11.83 2.56 -5.87
N HIS A 181 -12.60 2.48 -4.78
CA HIS A 181 -12.72 1.29 -3.95
C HIS A 181 -13.17 0.08 -4.77
N ASP A 182 -14.20 0.24 -5.60
CA ASP A 182 -14.73 -0.83 -6.44
C ASP A 182 -13.70 -1.31 -7.46
N LEU A 183 -12.92 -0.39 -8.02
CA LEU A 183 -11.85 -0.70 -8.97
C LEU A 183 -10.69 -1.48 -8.30
N VAL A 184 -10.29 -1.08 -7.09
CA VAL A 184 -9.30 -1.78 -6.27
C VAL A 184 -9.80 -3.17 -5.88
N ALA A 185 -11.01 -3.26 -5.34
CA ALA A 185 -11.60 -4.52 -4.91
C ALA A 185 -11.75 -5.52 -6.08
N LYS A 186 -12.09 -5.01 -7.27
CA LYS A 186 -12.27 -5.83 -8.47
C LYS A 186 -10.97 -6.29 -9.11
N HIS A 187 -9.92 -5.46 -9.09
CA HIS A 187 -8.71 -5.72 -9.87
C HIS A 187 -7.45 -5.89 -9.03
N LEU A 188 -7.22 -5.02 -8.05
CA LEU A 188 -5.98 -5.01 -7.28
C LEU A 188 -5.95 -6.12 -6.23
N TYR A 189 -7.01 -6.29 -5.44
CA TYR A 189 -7.02 -7.32 -4.38
C TYR A 189 -6.88 -8.75 -4.89
N PRO A 190 -7.60 -9.19 -5.95
CA PRO A 190 -7.41 -10.54 -6.46
C PRO A 190 -5.99 -10.78 -6.99
N TRP A 191 -5.40 -9.77 -7.64
CA TRP A 191 -4.03 -9.85 -8.12
C TRP A 191 -3.00 -9.87 -6.98
N ASP A 192 -3.20 -9.07 -5.94
CA ASP A 192 -2.34 -9.03 -4.74
C ASP A 192 -2.33 -10.39 -4.03
N GLN A 193 -3.48 -11.06 -3.90
CA GLN A 193 -3.55 -12.42 -3.36
C GLN A 193 -2.75 -13.43 -4.20
N GLU A 194 -2.82 -13.31 -5.53
CA GLU A 194 -2.05 -14.18 -6.43
C GLU A 194 -0.55 -13.86 -6.38
N TYR A 195 -0.20 -12.58 -6.29
CA TYR A 195 1.17 -12.11 -6.10
C TYR A 195 1.77 -12.66 -4.80
N LEU A 196 1.04 -12.60 -3.68
CA LEU A 196 1.45 -13.17 -2.39
C LEU A 196 1.65 -14.69 -2.46
N ARG A 197 0.79 -15.41 -3.19
CA ARG A 197 0.95 -16.85 -3.44
C ARG A 197 2.20 -17.18 -4.26
N ARG A 198 2.63 -16.26 -5.12
CA ARG A 198 3.77 -16.40 -6.04
C ARG A 198 5.00 -15.62 -5.57
N MET A 199 5.02 -15.13 -4.33
CA MET A 199 6.22 -14.48 -3.81
C MET A 199 7.40 -15.45 -3.80
N PRO A 200 8.60 -15.00 -4.18
CA PRO A 200 9.79 -15.81 -4.06
C PRO A 200 10.03 -16.16 -2.57
N PRO A 201 10.72 -17.28 -2.29
CA PRO A 201 11.09 -17.62 -0.93
C PRO A 201 11.95 -16.50 -0.34
N ARG A 202 11.78 -16.24 0.97
CA ARG A 202 12.63 -15.28 1.69
C ARG A 202 14.08 -15.74 1.65
N ARG A 203 15.01 -14.79 1.46
CA ARG A 203 16.46 -15.03 1.53
C ARG A 203 16.84 -15.52 2.94
N GLN A 204 17.85 -16.38 3.03
CA GLN A 204 18.38 -16.94 4.29
C GLN A 204 19.81 -16.49 4.59
N ASP A 205 20.36 -15.57 3.80
CA ASP A 205 21.71 -14.99 3.97
C ASP A 205 21.78 -13.91 5.07
N GLY A 206 20.68 -13.69 5.79
CA GLY A 206 20.57 -12.66 6.81
C GLY A 206 20.43 -11.24 6.24
N SER A 207 20.14 -11.11 4.94
CA SER A 207 19.72 -9.83 4.35
C SER A 207 18.38 -9.36 4.89
N ILE A 208 18.22 -8.04 4.98
CA ILE A 208 16.99 -7.37 5.42
C ILE A 208 16.56 -6.46 4.29
N TYR A 209 15.30 -6.59 3.87
CA TYR A 209 14.67 -5.66 2.94
C TYR A 209 13.74 -4.71 3.69
N LEU A 210 14.00 -3.42 3.61
CA LEU A 210 13.20 -2.35 4.22
C LEU A 210 12.48 -1.55 3.13
N SER A 211 11.16 -1.69 3.06
CA SER A 211 10.33 -0.87 2.16
C SER A 211 9.79 0.35 2.89
N VAL A 212 10.18 1.55 2.44
CA VAL A 212 9.81 2.84 3.00
C VAL A 212 9.01 3.62 1.96
N VAL A 213 7.81 4.03 2.34
CA VAL A 213 7.00 4.98 1.57
C VAL A 213 6.89 6.27 2.36
N SER A 214 7.57 7.31 1.88
CA SER A 214 7.62 8.64 2.46
C SER A 214 6.84 9.62 1.61
N PHE A 215 5.93 10.36 2.25
CA PHE A 215 5.16 11.44 1.64
C PHE A 215 5.48 12.76 2.35
N ARG A 216 6.25 13.63 1.67
CA ARG A 216 6.64 14.95 2.21
C ARG A 216 7.28 14.88 3.61
N ASP A 217 8.03 13.81 3.88
CA ASP A 217 8.72 13.65 5.16
C ASP A 217 10.13 14.23 5.07
N GLU A 218 10.32 15.36 5.75
CA GLU A 218 11.60 16.07 5.87
C GLU A 218 12.65 15.24 6.64
N PHE A 219 12.21 14.29 7.48
CA PHE A 219 13.06 13.43 8.30
C PHE A 219 13.32 12.06 7.68
N CYS A 220 12.93 11.86 6.41
CA CYS A 220 13.14 10.58 5.74
C CYS A 220 14.63 10.23 5.68
N VAL A 221 15.49 11.22 5.40
CA VAL A 221 16.94 11.00 5.30
C VAL A 221 17.53 10.57 6.64
N GLU A 222 17.14 11.22 7.73
CA GLU A 222 17.55 10.89 9.10
C GLU A 222 17.07 9.49 9.48
N THR A 223 15.83 9.14 9.10
CA THR A 223 15.27 7.80 9.33
C THR A 223 16.09 6.72 8.63
N LEU A 224 16.50 6.95 7.39
CA LEU A 224 17.35 5.99 6.66
C LEU A 224 18.75 5.89 7.28
N LYS A 225 19.36 7.03 7.66
CA LYS A 225 20.66 7.03 8.38
C LYS A 225 20.56 6.22 9.68
N ASP A 226 19.50 6.42 10.44
CA ASP A 226 19.24 5.68 11.66
C ASP A 226 19.06 4.19 11.42
N ALA A 227 18.38 3.81 10.34
CA ALA A 227 18.22 2.41 9.95
C ALA A 227 19.58 1.73 9.68
N PHE A 228 20.47 2.38 8.93
CA PHE A 228 21.82 1.88 8.68
C PHE A 228 22.68 1.84 9.96
N ASN A 229 22.62 2.87 10.80
CA ASN A 229 23.39 2.94 12.05
C ASN A 229 22.96 1.87 13.07
N LYS A 230 21.67 1.50 13.08
CA LYS A 230 21.11 0.49 13.98
C LYS A 230 21.23 -0.94 13.44
N ALA A 231 21.48 -1.11 12.14
CA ALA A 231 21.63 -2.43 11.54
C ALA A 231 22.93 -3.08 12.04
N LYS A 232 22.83 -4.34 12.50
CA LYS A 232 24.01 -5.13 12.91
C LYS A 232 24.98 -5.34 11.75
N ASN A 233 24.44 -5.54 10.55
CA ASN A 233 25.18 -5.71 9.30
C ASN A 233 24.59 -4.74 8.25
N PRO A 234 25.06 -3.49 8.18
CA PRO A 234 24.48 -2.48 7.27
C PRO A 234 24.63 -2.86 5.79
N ASP A 235 25.66 -3.63 5.42
CA ASP A 235 25.87 -4.12 4.04
C ASP A 235 24.80 -5.12 3.59
N ASN A 236 24.06 -5.70 4.54
CA ASN A 236 22.97 -6.63 4.29
C ASN A 236 21.59 -5.94 4.34
N LEU A 237 21.54 -4.62 4.48
CA LEU A 237 20.31 -3.83 4.52
C LEU A 237 20.02 -3.25 3.13
N PHE A 238 18.97 -3.75 2.50
CA PHE A 238 18.45 -3.26 1.23
C PHE A 238 17.24 -2.37 1.49
N ILE A 239 17.21 -1.17 0.92
CA ILE A 239 16.12 -0.22 1.13
C ILE A 239 15.42 0.07 -0.18
N GLY A 240 14.12 -0.25 -0.23
CA GLY A 240 13.23 0.35 -1.21
C GLY A 240 12.68 1.65 -0.65
N LEU A 241 13.02 2.78 -1.26
CA LEU A 241 12.38 4.06 -0.96
C LEU A 241 11.43 4.55 -2.07
N VAL A 242 10.13 4.73 -1.75
CA VAL A 242 9.25 5.67 -2.47
C VAL A 242 9.29 6.98 -1.72
N GLN A 243 9.85 8.02 -2.33
CA GLN A 243 9.82 9.34 -1.74
C GLN A 243 9.10 10.32 -2.66
N GLN A 244 8.06 10.95 -2.14
CA GLN A 244 7.46 12.11 -2.79
C GLN A 244 8.03 13.36 -2.14
N ASN A 245 9.24 13.73 -2.57
CA ASN A 245 9.85 15.00 -2.21
C ASN A 245 9.27 16.13 -3.04
N CYS A 246 8.89 17.20 -2.35
CA CYS A 246 8.38 18.40 -2.94
C CYS A 246 8.89 19.58 -2.13
N GLU A 247 10.07 20.08 -2.51
CA GLU A 247 10.73 21.21 -1.86
C GLU A 247 10.13 22.56 -2.30
N ASP A 248 9.50 22.60 -3.47
CA ASP A 248 8.87 23.81 -3.98
C ASP A 248 7.60 24.19 -3.18
N GLU A 249 7.47 25.48 -2.81
CA GLU A 249 6.23 26.03 -2.24
C GLU A 249 5.00 25.73 -3.11
N LYS A 250 5.19 25.67 -4.43
CA LYS A 250 4.14 25.36 -5.40
C LYS A 250 3.61 23.93 -5.23
N CYS A 251 4.44 23.00 -4.78
CA CYS A 251 3.99 21.64 -4.54
C CYS A 251 3.24 21.51 -3.20
N ARG A 252 3.61 22.29 -2.18
CA ARG A 252 2.90 22.31 -0.88
C ARG A 252 1.39 22.54 -1.04
N ARG A 253 1.00 23.41 -1.99
CA ARG A 253 -0.40 23.82 -2.25
C ARG A 253 -1.25 22.81 -3.03
N GLY A 254 -0.72 21.65 -3.41
CA GLY A 254 -1.51 20.57 -4.02
C GLY A 254 -1.96 20.83 -5.46
N SER A 255 -1.46 21.87 -6.13
CA SER A 255 -1.89 22.22 -7.50
C SER A 255 -1.29 21.35 -8.61
N ASN A 256 -0.37 20.43 -8.28
CA ASN A 256 0.35 19.57 -9.25
C ASN A 256 0.21 18.07 -8.94
N VAL A 257 -1.03 17.57 -8.82
CA VAL A 257 -1.33 16.16 -8.51
C VAL A 257 -0.88 15.19 -9.64
N GLY A 258 -0.64 15.68 -10.86
CA GLY A 258 -0.34 14.85 -12.03
C GLY A 258 1.00 14.09 -12.04
N ARG A 259 2.01 14.49 -11.25
CA ARG A 259 3.35 13.84 -11.25
C ARG A 259 3.51 12.71 -10.23
N ILE A 260 2.59 12.62 -9.27
CA ILE A 260 2.63 11.68 -8.14
C ILE A 260 2.38 10.22 -8.59
N GLN A 261 1.58 10.01 -9.64
CA GLN A 261 1.24 8.65 -10.10
C GLN A 261 2.40 7.91 -10.78
N THR A 262 3.33 8.62 -11.43
CA THR A 262 4.44 7.99 -12.14
C THR A 262 5.48 7.40 -11.19
N ALA A 263 5.69 8.00 -10.01
CA ALA A 263 6.70 7.55 -9.04
C ALA A 263 6.35 6.20 -8.38
N ILE A 264 5.08 5.88 -8.20
CA ILE A 264 4.63 4.64 -7.52
C ILE A 264 4.92 3.39 -8.38
N ILE A 265 4.89 3.51 -9.72
CA ILE A 265 5.03 2.38 -10.64
C ILE A 265 6.50 1.94 -10.80
N TYR A 266 7.43 2.89 -10.88
CA TYR A 266 8.86 2.57 -11.00
C TYR A 266 9.42 1.88 -9.75
N PHE A 267 8.83 2.17 -8.60
CA PHE A 267 9.28 1.62 -7.33
C PHE A 267 9.04 0.12 -7.17
N VAL A 268 7.83 -0.35 -7.48
CA VAL A 268 7.48 -1.78 -7.36
C VAL A 268 8.33 -2.65 -8.29
N ALA A 269 8.79 -2.08 -9.42
CA ALA A 269 9.62 -2.75 -10.39
C ALA A 269 11.06 -2.96 -9.90
N HIS A 270 11.67 -1.92 -9.33
CA HIS A 270 13.05 -2.00 -8.83
C HIS A 270 13.14 -2.85 -7.55
N LEU A 271 12.10 -2.80 -6.70
CA LEU A 271 11.95 -3.67 -5.52
C LEU A 271 12.15 -5.15 -5.82
N TRP A 272 11.71 -5.58 -7.00
CA TRP A 272 11.67 -6.97 -7.41
C TRP A 272 13.03 -7.48 -7.90
N GLU A 273 13.81 -6.63 -8.56
CA GLU A 273 15.08 -7.02 -9.19
C GLU A 273 16.18 -7.26 -8.15
N ASP A 274 16.26 -6.42 -7.12
CA ASP A 274 17.26 -6.53 -6.05
C ASP A 274 16.92 -7.63 -5.02
N THR A 275 15.65 -8.04 -4.92
CA THR A 275 15.26 -9.12 -4.00
C THR A 275 15.59 -10.51 -4.56
N LEU A 276 15.82 -10.64 -5.87
CA LEU A 276 16.01 -11.92 -6.57
C LEU A 276 17.46 -12.23 -6.96
N GLN A 277 18.39 -11.27 -6.89
CA GLN A 277 19.83 -11.49 -7.09
C GLN A 277 20.56 -11.65 -5.75
#